data_AF-A0A7S2KIX2-F1
#
_entry.id   AF-A0A7S2KIX2-F1
#
_cell.length_a   1.000
_cell.length_b   1.000
_cell.length_c   1.000
_cell.angle_alpha   90.00
_cell.angle_beta   90.00
_cell.angle_gamma   90.00
#
_symmetry.space_group_name_H-M   'P 1'
#
loop_
_entity.id
_entity.type
_entity.pdbx_description
1 polymer ?
#
loop_
_entity_poly.entity_id
_entity_poly.type
_entity_poly.pdbx_seq_one_letter_code
_entity_poly.pdbx_strand_id
1 'polypeptide(L)'
;IHEMWCAEGEMDEKHRRLSELIKVGGKNLMRRKEALLERADCFVSLPGGVGTFDELCEVVCEKQLGMNPRVCVLLNIDGYYDGFLQQMKRMQKDKILYVPTEKLILTATTAEEALELCVKHHAENQNLKINTDENMKAVEKKKKTEEKEKEEGQTGGNGEKIEINEKEDVVRAAIEARAQSLKLQALDTAGRRAILLEIAKTLAANKNEILEVNKEDIKAAQSMKMSKSMRKRLVMDAKKIENLCKGITQIANDEDPIGQLVSATELSKKLILHQKTVPIGVLLIIFE
;
A
#
# COMPACT_ATOMS: atom_id res chain seq x y z
N ILE A 1 27.49 -27.62 11.83
CA ILE A 1 26.73 -28.61 12.63
C ILE A 1 25.53 -27.85 13.16
N HIS A 2 24.33 -28.12 12.65
CA HIS A 2 23.09 -27.52 13.17
C HIS A 2 22.43 -28.57 14.05
N GLU A 3 22.40 -28.33 15.35
CA GLU A 3 21.70 -29.15 16.31
C GLU A 3 20.22 -28.71 16.35
N MET A 4 19.30 -29.66 16.48
CA MET A 4 17.85 -29.42 16.48
C MET A 4 17.22 -30.25 17.59
N TRP A 5 16.27 -29.63 18.30
CA TRP A 5 15.42 -30.32 19.27
C TRP A 5 14.41 -31.19 18.54
N CYS A 6 14.39 -32.49 18.82
CA CYS A 6 13.39 -33.44 18.32
C CYS A 6 12.50 -33.85 19.51
N ALA A 7 11.18 -33.96 19.29
CA ALA A 7 10.28 -34.52 20.30
C ALA A 7 10.59 -36.00 20.55
N GLU A 8 10.35 -36.49 21.77
CA GLU A 8 10.54 -37.91 22.10
C GLU A 8 9.72 -38.80 21.14
N GLY A 9 10.39 -39.77 20.51
CA GLY A 9 9.80 -40.68 19.52
C GLY A 9 10.17 -40.41 18.07
N GLU A 10 10.80 -39.27 17.76
CA GLU A 10 11.27 -38.95 16.39
C GLU A 10 12.80 -38.94 16.33
N MET A 11 13.41 -40.12 16.14
CA MET A 11 14.80 -40.21 15.69
C MET A 11 14.86 -40.08 14.16
N ASP A 12 15.32 -38.92 13.69
CA ASP A 12 15.92 -38.61 12.38
C ASP A 12 15.41 -39.41 11.14
N GLU A 13 14.13 -39.27 10.82
CA GLU A 13 13.55 -39.61 9.51
C GLU A 13 13.21 -38.33 8.74
N LYS A 14 14.22 -37.47 8.57
CA LYS A 14 14.17 -36.04 8.21
C LYS A 14 13.05 -35.54 7.28
N HIS A 15 12.47 -36.37 6.42
CA HIS A 15 11.38 -35.97 5.52
C HIS A 15 10.40 -37.12 5.16
N ARG A 16 10.30 -38.23 5.92
CA ARG A 16 9.54 -39.42 5.45
C ARG A 16 8.04 -39.19 5.22
N ARG A 17 7.45 -38.21 5.91
CA ARG A 17 6.03 -37.83 5.74
C ARG A 17 5.82 -36.68 4.76
N LEU A 18 6.88 -36.13 4.16
CA LEU A 18 6.74 -35.05 3.18
C LEU A 18 6.43 -35.62 1.80
N SER A 19 5.28 -35.22 1.26
CA SER A 19 4.89 -35.49 -0.12
C SER A 19 5.60 -34.59 -1.13
N GLU A 20 6.07 -33.42 -0.70
CA GLU A 20 6.72 -32.42 -1.54
C GLU A 20 7.89 -31.76 -0.78
N LEU A 21 9.03 -31.60 -1.46
CA LEU A 21 10.17 -30.84 -0.95
C LEU A 21 10.52 -29.72 -1.94
N ILE A 22 10.32 -28.49 -1.51
CA ILE A 22 10.65 -27.30 -2.31
C ILE A 22 12.00 -26.76 -1.86
N LYS A 23 13.00 -26.84 -2.74
CA LYS A 23 14.31 -26.20 -2.52
C LYS A 23 14.27 -24.77 -3.04
N VAL A 24 14.12 -23.82 -2.13
CA VAL A 24 14.10 -22.41 -2.49
C VAL A 24 15.54 -21.94 -2.75
N GLY A 25 15.87 -21.64 -4.01
CA GLY A 25 17.22 -21.24 -4.41
C GLY A 25 17.60 -19.84 -3.94
N GLY A 26 18.89 -19.62 -3.65
CA GLY A 26 19.40 -18.33 -3.18
C GLY A 26 20.59 -18.52 -2.23
N LYS A 27 21.19 -17.41 -1.78
CA LYS A 27 22.28 -17.43 -0.79
C LYS A 27 21.83 -17.08 0.63
N ASN A 28 20.55 -16.73 0.84
CA ASN A 28 20.06 -16.08 2.06
C ASN A 28 18.68 -16.62 2.47
N LEU A 29 18.36 -16.54 3.78
CA LEU A 29 17.12 -17.06 4.38
C LEU A 29 15.83 -16.40 3.88
N MET A 30 15.90 -15.18 3.33
CA MET A 30 14.74 -14.37 2.96
C MET A 30 13.83 -15.05 1.93
N ARG A 31 14.40 -15.63 0.87
CA ARG A 31 13.59 -16.31 -0.16
C ARG A 31 12.82 -17.49 0.40
N ARG A 32 13.37 -18.17 1.41
CA ARG A 32 12.69 -19.29 2.07
C ARG A 32 11.45 -18.80 2.81
N LYS A 33 11.54 -17.64 3.47
CA LYS A 33 10.41 -17.03 4.18
C LYS A 33 9.34 -16.54 3.22
N GLU A 34 9.73 -15.88 2.14
CA GLU A 34 8.83 -15.44 1.07
C GLU A 34 8.02 -16.63 0.52
N ALA A 35 8.69 -17.73 0.18
CA ALA A 35 8.02 -18.94 -0.31
C ALA A 35 7.07 -19.56 0.73
N LEU A 36 7.40 -19.49 2.02
CA LEU A 36 6.54 -19.94 3.12
C LEU A 36 5.30 -19.05 3.23
N LEU A 37 5.50 -17.73 3.23
CA LEU A 37 4.43 -16.73 3.29
C LEU A 37 3.48 -16.86 2.11
N GLU A 38 3.98 -17.01 0.88
CA GLU A 38 3.15 -17.10 -0.32
C GLU A 38 2.22 -18.33 -0.31
N ARG A 39 2.75 -19.48 0.09
CA ARG A 39 2.04 -20.77 0.00
C ARG A 39 1.16 -21.10 1.20
N ALA A 40 1.30 -20.38 2.31
CA ALA A 40 0.53 -20.62 3.51
C ALA A 40 -0.88 -20.02 3.40
N ASP A 41 -1.90 -20.77 3.80
CA ASP A 41 -3.26 -20.26 3.99
C ASP A 41 -3.49 -19.71 5.41
N CYS A 42 -2.68 -20.20 6.35
CA CYS A 42 -2.66 -19.85 7.75
C CYS A 42 -1.26 -20.06 8.33
N PHE A 43 -0.96 -19.37 9.43
CA PHE A 43 0.28 -19.50 10.16
C PHE A 43 -0.02 -19.99 11.58
N VAL A 44 0.66 -21.06 12.01
CA VAL A 44 0.61 -21.55 13.39
C VAL A 44 2.02 -21.57 13.93
N SER A 45 2.27 -20.81 14.98
CA SER A 45 3.56 -20.76 15.67
C SER A 45 3.51 -21.65 16.90
N LEU A 46 4.30 -22.73 16.87
CA LEU A 46 4.53 -23.64 18.00
C LEU A 46 5.67 -23.10 18.87
N PRO A 47 5.75 -23.50 20.16
CA PRO A 47 6.87 -23.16 21.03
C PRO A 47 8.22 -23.36 20.34
N GLY A 48 9.00 -22.29 20.26
CA GLY A 48 10.22 -22.25 19.45
C GLY A 48 11.11 -21.07 19.81
N GLY A 49 12.36 -21.15 19.37
CA GLY A 49 13.38 -20.14 19.65
C GLY A 49 13.31 -18.91 18.74
N VAL A 50 14.44 -18.19 18.64
CA VAL A 50 14.54 -16.91 17.92
C VAL A 50 14.13 -16.97 16.45
N GLY A 51 14.32 -18.11 15.77
CA GLY A 51 13.88 -18.29 14.38
C GLY A 51 12.36 -18.26 14.24
N THR A 52 11.66 -18.92 15.16
CA THR A 52 10.19 -18.88 15.21
C THR A 52 9.67 -17.49 15.53
N PHE A 53 10.33 -16.77 16.44
CA PHE A 53 9.97 -15.38 16.76
C PHE A 53 10.19 -14.42 15.59
N ASP A 54 11.28 -14.59 14.84
CA ASP A 54 11.57 -13.81 13.64
C ASP A 54 10.49 -13.99 12.57
N GLU A 55 10.10 -15.24 12.28
CA GLU A 55 9.01 -15.56 11.34
C GLU A 55 7.63 -15.10 11.84
N LEU A 56 7.33 -15.27 13.13
CA LEU A 56 6.10 -14.78 13.76
C LEU A 56 5.98 -13.26 13.64
N CYS A 57 7.02 -12.53 14.02
CA CYS A 57 7.04 -11.07 13.95
C CYS A 57 6.87 -10.57 12.51
N GLU A 58 7.44 -11.26 11.52
CA GLU A 58 7.28 -10.91 10.11
C GLU A 58 5.82 -11.01 9.67
N VAL A 59 5.14 -12.12 9.97
CA VAL A 59 3.69 -12.29 9.68
C VAL A 59 2.85 -11.21 10.38
N VAL A 60 3.15 -10.95 11.66
CA VAL A 60 2.42 -9.94 12.46
C VAL A 60 2.62 -8.53 11.91
N CYS A 61 3.84 -8.20 11.46
CA CYS A 61 4.15 -6.93 10.82
C CYS A 61 3.40 -6.75 9.49
N GLU A 62 3.42 -7.74 8.60
CA GLU A 62 2.66 -7.67 7.33
C GLU A 62 1.16 -7.50 7.57
N LYS A 63 0.64 -8.18 8.60
CA LYS A 63 -0.76 -8.07 8.98
C LYS A 63 -1.12 -6.68 9.52
N GLN A 64 -0.25 -6.10 10.35
CA GLN A 64 -0.43 -4.72 10.83
C GLN A 64 -0.41 -3.70 9.67
N LEU A 65 0.39 -3.95 8.63
CA LEU A 65 0.45 -3.14 7.42
C LEU A 65 -0.72 -3.40 6.46
N GLY A 66 -1.60 -4.36 6.75
CA GLY A 66 -2.72 -4.74 5.88
C GLY A 66 -2.32 -5.48 4.61
N MET A 67 -1.07 -5.95 4.53
CA MET A 67 -0.54 -6.68 3.35
C MET A 67 -0.89 -8.17 3.40
N ASN A 68 -1.07 -8.72 4.60
CA ASN A 68 -1.34 -10.14 4.79
C ASN A 68 -2.63 -10.36 5.61
N PRO A 69 -3.75 -10.75 4.99
CA PRO A 69 -5.01 -10.97 5.70
C PRO A 69 -5.06 -12.32 6.43
N ARG A 70 -4.08 -13.20 6.22
CA ARG A 70 -4.12 -14.59 6.68
C ARG A 70 -4.13 -14.68 8.21
N VAL A 71 -4.73 -15.77 8.70
CA VAL A 71 -4.84 -16.03 10.14
C VAL A 71 -3.48 -16.44 10.70
N CYS A 72 -3.12 -15.88 11.85
CA CYS A 72 -1.90 -16.19 12.59
C CYS A 72 -2.31 -16.65 13.99
N VAL A 73 -1.93 -17.87 14.36
CA VAL A 73 -2.26 -18.49 15.64
C VAL A 73 -0.99 -18.79 16.41
N LEU A 74 -0.92 -18.36 17.66
CA LEU A 74 0.08 -18.80 18.63
C LEU A 74 -0.46 -19.99 19.40
N LEU A 75 0.22 -21.13 19.31
CA LEU A 75 -0.06 -22.29 20.12
C LEU A 75 0.67 -22.15 21.47
N ASN A 76 -0.02 -21.57 22.44
CA ASN A 76 0.46 -21.24 23.78
C ASN A 76 0.31 -22.42 24.75
N ILE A 77 0.99 -23.53 24.47
CA ILE A 77 1.03 -24.70 25.35
C ILE A 77 1.77 -24.34 26.65
N ASP A 78 1.18 -24.71 27.79
CA ASP A 78 1.71 -24.48 29.14
C ASP A 78 2.13 -23.02 29.44
N GLY A 79 1.51 -22.05 28.75
CA GLY A 79 1.82 -20.63 28.92
C GLY A 79 3.17 -20.18 28.33
N TYR A 80 3.77 -20.97 27.42
CA TYR A 80 5.08 -20.66 26.81
C TYR A 80 5.19 -19.22 26.25
N TYR A 81 4.13 -18.72 25.64
CA TYR A 81 4.04 -17.38 25.04
C TYR A 81 3.44 -16.31 25.96
N ASP A 82 3.16 -16.59 27.24
CA ASP A 82 2.54 -15.61 28.15
C ASP A 82 3.34 -14.31 28.26
N GLY A 83 4.67 -14.41 28.33
CA GLY A 83 5.55 -13.24 28.35
C GLY A 83 5.49 -12.43 27.05
N PHE A 84 5.42 -13.10 25.89
CA PHE A 84 5.27 -12.42 24.61
C PHE A 84 3.91 -11.72 24.49
N LEU A 85 2.83 -12.39 24.87
CA LEU A 85 1.48 -11.83 24.89
C LEU A 85 1.36 -10.66 25.87
N GLN A 86 2.03 -10.72 27.02
CA GLN A 86 2.13 -9.60 27.96
C GLN A 86 2.84 -8.41 27.31
N GLN A 87 3.94 -8.65 26.59
CA GLN A 87 4.66 -7.61 25.86
C GLN A 87 3.80 -6.99 24.74
N MET A 88 3.05 -7.80 23.97
CA MET A 88 2.11 -7.31 22.95
C MET A 88 1.02 -6.42 23.55
N LYS A 89 0.41 -6.85 24.66
CA LYS A 89 -0.57 -6.05 25.42
C LYS A 89 0.03 -4.73 25.90
N ARG A 90 1.31 -4.73 26.32
CA ARG A 90 2.01 -3.50 26.69
C ARG A 90 2.19 -2.58 25.48
N MET A 91 2.60 -3.10 24.32
CA MET A 91 2.74 -2.30 23.10
C MET A 91 1.40 -1.67 22.68
N GLN A 92 0.29 -2.40 22.82
CA GLN A 92 -1.05 -1.86 22.56
C GLN A 92 -1.44 -0.76 23.55
N LYS A 93 -1.21 -0.98 24.86
CA LYS A 93 -1.46 0.04 25.90
C LYS A 93 -0.66 1.31 25.65
N ASP A 94 0.58 1.16 25.24
CA ASP A 94 1.51 2.26 24.98
C ASP A 94 1.31 2.88 23.58
N LYS A 95 0.29 2.43 22.82
CA LYS A 95 -0.08 2.91 21.47
C LYS A 95 1.05 2.79 20.44
N ILE A 96 1.90 1.79 20.61
CA ILE A 96 2.94 1.41 19.64
C ILE A 96 2.34 0.54 18.53
N LEU A 97 1.34 -0.28 18.86
CA LEU A 97 0.56 -1.02 17.86
C LEU A 97 -0.56 -0.15 17.29
N TYR A 98 -0.70 -0.20 15.96
CA TYR A 98 -1.75 0.51 15.22
C TYR A 98 -3.02 -0.32 15.08
N VAL A 99 -2.91 -1.63 15.31
CA VAL A 99 -3.99 -2.61 15.22
C VAL A 99 -4.07 -3.36 16.55
N PRO A 100 -5.27 -3.60 17.11
CA PRO A 100 -5.44 -4.38 18.33
C PRO A 100 -4.77 -5.77 18.22
N THR A 101 -4.15 -6.23 19.31
CA THR A 101 -3.41 -7.50 19.35
C THR A 101 -4.26 -8.68 18.88
N GLU A 102 -5.54 -8.69 19.25
CA GLU A 102 -6.50 -9.75 18.93
C GLU A 102 -6.80 -9.86 17.43
N LYS A 103 -6.58 -8.78 16.67
CA LYS A 103 -6.69 -8.79 15.22
C LYS A 103 -5.40 -9.25 14.54
N LEU A 104 -4.27 -9.15 15.22
CA LEU A 104 -2.96 -9.57 14.70
C LEU A 104 -2.73 -11.06 14.94
N ILE A 105 -3.00 -11.53 16.16
CA ILE A 105 -2.68 -12.88 16.61
C ILE A 105 -3.86 -13.47 17.38
N LEU A 106 -4.22 -14.71 17.04
CA LEU A 106 -5.11 -15.54 17.84
C LEU A 106 -4.28 -16.48 18.72
N THR A 107 -4.81 -16.89 19.85
CA THR A 107 -4.12 -17.81 20.77
C THR A 107 -4.93 -19.08 20.93
N ALA A 108 -4.24 -20.22 20.94
CA ALA A 108 -4.80 -21.53 21.25
C ALA A 108 -3.92 -22.24 22.28
N THR A 109 -4.48 -23.17 23.03
CA THR A 109 -3.78 -23.99 24.03
C THR A 109 -3.63 -25.44 23.61
N THR A 110 -4.39 -25.86 22.59
CA THR A 110 -4.35 -27.21 22.00
C THR A 110 -4.21 -27.15 20.48
N ALA A 111 -3.72 -28.23 19.87
CA ALA A 111 -3.55 -28.30 18.43
C ALA A 111 -4.90 -28.26 17.71
N GLU A 112 -5.91 -28.90 18.28
CA GLU A 112 -7.29 -28.93 17.80
C GLU A 112 -7.88 -27.52 17.75
N GLU A 113 -7.78 -26.77 18.85
CA GLU A 113 -8.23 -25.38 18.92
C GLU A 113 -7.50 -24.49 17.89
N ALA A 114 -6.19 -24.66 17.72
CA ALA A 114 -5.43 -23.90 16.73
C ALA A 114 -5.94 -24.17 15.31
N LEU A 115 -6.22 -25.44 14.97
CA LEU A 115 -6.76 -25.83 13.68
C LEU A 115 -8.17 -25.28 13.45
N GLU A 116 -9.05 -25.34 14.46
CA GLU A 116 -10.40 -24.78 14.39
C GLU A 116 -10.36 -23.27 14.09
N LEU A 117 -9.49 -22.52 14.78
CA LEU A 117 -9.28 -21.10 14.55
C LEU A 117 -8.78 -20.83 13.12
N CYS A 118 -7.85 -21.65 12.62
CA CYS A 118 -7.35 -21.53 11.25
C CYS A 118 -8.46 -21.75 10.23
N VAL A 119 -9.23 -22.84 10.34
CA VAL A 119 -10.30 -23.19 9.41
C VAL A 119 -11.40 -22.11 9.41
N LYS A 120 -11.85 -21.69 10.59
CA LYS A 120 -12.91 -20.68 10.73
C LYS A 120 -12.53 -19.36 10.07
N HIS A 121 -11.37 -18.81 10.42
CA HIS A 121 -10.96 -17.49 9.92
C HIS A 121 -10.51 -17.52 8.46
N HIS A 122 -10.00 -18.66 7.97
CA HIS A 122 -9.72 -18.83 6.55
C HIS A 122 -11.02 -18.73 5.73
N ALA A 123 -12.09 -19.39 6.16
CA ALA A 123 -13.39 -19.31 5.48
C ALA A 123 -13.96 -17.88 5.48
N GLU A 124 -13.87 -17.17 6.60
CA GLU A 124 -14.28 -15.75 6.70
C GLU A 124 -13.48 -14.86 5.73
N ASN A 125 -12.16 -15.06 5.65
CA ASN A 125 -11.29 -14.34 4.72
C ASN A 125 -11.59 -14.66 3.24
N GLN A 126 -11.93 -15.91 2.92
CA GLN A 126 -12.35 -16.27 1.56
C GLN A 126 -13.68 -15.62 1.20
N ASN A 127 -14.66 -15.62 2.10
CA ASN A 127 -15.96 -14.97 1.86
C ASN A 127 -15.81 -13.46 1.64
N LEU A 128 -14.92 -12.80 2.39
CA LEU A 128 -14.57 -11.40 2.16
C LEU A 128 -13.94 -11.19 0.77
N LYS A 129 -13.00 -12.03 0.36
CA LYS A 129 -12.40 -11.97 -0.99
C LYS A 129 -13.45 -12.19 -2.09
N ILE A 130 -14.30 -13.21 -1.96
CA ILE A 130 -15.38 -13.51 -2.93
C ILE A 130 -16.32 -12.32 -3.08
N ASN A 131 -16.78 -11.73 -1.97
CA ASN A 131 -17.64 -10.54 -2.01
C ASN A 131 -16.94 -9.33 -2.67
N THR A 132 -15.63 -9.17 -2.45
CA THR A 132 -14.85 -8.09 -3.06
C THR A 132 -14.68 -8.30 -4.56
N ASP A 133 -14.40 -9.54 -4.98
CA ASP A 133 -14.25 -9.95 -6.37
C ASP A 133 -15.58 -9.91 -7.13
N GLU A 134 -16.70 -10.27 -6.50
CA GLU A 134 -18.05 -10.14 -7.07
C GLU A 134 -18.42 -8.67 -7.27
N ASN A 135 -18.10 -7.81 -6.30
CA ASN A 135 -18.29 -6.37 -6.43
C ASN A 135 -17.41 -5.78 -7.56
N MET A 136 -16.14 -6.19 -7.64
CA MET A 136 -15.24 -5.79 -8.74
C MET A 136 -15.71 -6.30 -10.10
N LYS A 137 -16.15 -7.56 -10.20
CA LYS A 137 -16.73 -8.13 -11.42
C LYS A 137 -18.03 -7.43 -11.81
N ALA A 138 -18.86 -7.01 -10.86
CA ALA A 138 -20.06 -6.21 -11.13
C ALA A 138 -19.71 -4.82 -11.69
N VAL A 139 -18.62 -4.20 -11.20
CA VAL A 139 -18.08 -2.94 -11.73
C VAL A 139 -17.49 -3.14 -13.13
N GLU A 140 -16.70 -4.20 -13.36
CA GLU A 140 -16.16 -4.53 -14.70
C GLU A 140 -17.24 -4.92 -15.70
N LYS A 141 -18.31 -5.59 -15.28
CA LYS A 141 -19.44 -5.95 -16.16
C LYS A 141 -20.23 -4.70 -16.56
N LYS A 142 -20.34 -3.70 -15.68
CA LYS A 142 -20.84 -2.37 -16.05
C LYS A 142 -19.92 -1.69 -17.06
N LYS A 143 -18.59 -1.67 -16.83
CA LYS A 143 -17.61 -1.11 -17.78
C LYS A 143 -17.61 -1.80 -19.14
N LYS A 144 -17.67 -3.14 -19.19
CA LYS A 144 -17.71 -3.91 -20.45
C LYS A 144 -19.02 -3.73 -21.23
N THR A 145 -20.12 -3.42 -20.54
CA THR A 145 -21.39 -3.07 -21.21
C THR A 145 -21.28 -1.68 -21.85
N GLU A 146 -20.49 -0.77 -21.27
CA GLU A 146 -20.21 0.57 -21.80
C GLU A 146 -19.07 0.61 -22.84
N GLU A 147 -18.17 -0.37 -22.85
CA GLU A 147 -17.04 -0.47 -23.80
C GLU A 147 -17.42 -1.20 -25.10
N LYS A 148 -18.38 -2.12 -25.06
CA LYS A 148 -18.89 -2.79 -26.29
C LYS A 148 -19.59 -1.83 -27.27
N GLU A 149 -19.93 -0.61 -26.85
CA GLU A 149 -20.46 0.43 -27.73
C GLU A 149 -19.36 1.28 -28.41
N LYS A 150 -18.07 1.08 -28.10
CA LYS A 150 -16.96 1.95 -28.56
C LYS A 150 -16.00 1.33 -29.59
N GLU A 151 -16.09 0.03 -29.87
CA GLU A 151 -15.17 -0.66 -30.79
C GLU A 151 -15.79 -0.91 -32.17
N GLU A 152 -16.19 0.15 -32.88
CA GLU A 152 -16.27 0.11 -34.34
C GLU A 152 -15.61 1.35 -34.95
N GLY A 153 -14.40 1.15 -35.47
CA GLY A 153 -13.82 2.02 -36.51
C GLY A 153 -12.51 2.73 -36.15
N GLN A 154 -11.39 2.02 -36.25
CA GLN A 154 -10.07 2.62 -36.43
C GLN A 154 -9.54 2.34 -37.85
N THR A 155 -9.18 3.40 -38.58
CA THR A 155 -8.12 3.38 -39.60
C THR A 155 -7.50 4.77 -39.74
N GLY A 156 -6.19 4.85 -39.44
CA GLY A 156 -5.11 5.49 -40.20
C GLY A 156 -5.14 6.98 -40.55
N GLY A 157 -4.03 7.67 -40.28
CA GLY A 157 -3.65 8.92 -40.98
C GLY A 157 -2.54 9.72 -40.31
N ASN A 158 -1.35 9.70 -40.92
CA ASN A 158 -0.08 10.33 -40.52
C ASN A 158 -0.10 11.87 -40.43
N GLY A 159 0.60 12.42 -39.45
CA GLY A 159 1.08 13.80 -39.35
C GLY A 159 2.32 13.84 -38.45
N GLU A 160 3.34 14.61 -38.83
CA GLU A 160 4.72 14.60 -38.32
C GLU A 160 4.85 14.49 -36.79
N LYS A 161 5.54 13.45 -36.33
CA LYS A 161 5.83 13.17 -34.92
C LYS A 161 7.12 13.88 -34.51
N ILE A 162 7.02 14.78 -33.53
CA ILE A 162 8.05 14.84 -32.50
C ILE A 162 7.91 13.52 -31.74
N GLU A 163 8.89 12.62 -31.85
CA GLU A 163 8.90 11.36 -31.07
C GLU A 163 9.11 11.68 -29.59
N ILE A 164 8.02 12.03 -28.92
CA ILE A 164 7.91 11.99 -27.47
C ILE A 164 7.76 10.51 -27.12
N ASN A 165 8.78 9.90 -26.52
CA ASN A 165 8.65 8.55 -26.01
C ASN A 165 7.84 8.61 -24.70
N GLU A 166 6.51 8.73 -24.84
CA GLU A 166 5.56 9.03 -23.75
C GLU A 166 5.76 8.15 -22.50
N LYS A 167 6.19 6.88 -22.68
CA LYS A 167 6.50 5.97 -21.56
C LYS A 167 7.78 6.34 -20.81
N GLU A 168 8.84 6.75 -21.50
CA GLU A 168 10.09 7.14 -20.87
C GLU A 168 9.95 8.45 -20.11
N ASP A 169 9.15 9.38 -20.62
CA ASP A 169 8.92 10.68 -19.97
C ASP A 169 8.10 10.57 -18.69
N VAL A 170 7.07 9.72 -18.66
CA VAL A 170 6.28 9.48 -17.44
C VAL A 170 7.13 8.79 -16.37
N VAL A 171 7.96 7.81 -16.75
CA VAL A 171 8.87 7.13 -15.83
C VAL A 171 9.91 8.12 -15.29
N ARG A 172 10.49 8.97 -16.15
CA ARG A 172 11.44 10.01 -15.73
C ARG A 172 10.80 10.98 -14.75
N ALA A 173 9.60 11.49 -15.04
CA ALA A 173 8.87 12.39 -14.17
C ALA A 173 8.58 11.75 -12.79
N ALA A 174 8.22 10.46 -12.76
CA ALA A 174 8.00 9.74 -11.51
C ALA A 174 9.29 9.59 -10.67
N ILE A 175 10.43 9.29 -11.31
CA ILE A 175 11.73 9.20 -10.65
C ILE A 175 12.14 10.57 -10.08
N GLU A 176 12.00 11.63 -10.87
CA GLU A 176 12.32 12.99 -10.45
C GLU A 176 11.44 13.45 -9.30
N ALA A 177 10.12 13.23 -9.39
CA ALA A 177 9.19 13.55 -8.32
C ALA A 177 9.58 12.85 -7.01
N ARG A 178 9.93 11.55 -7.07
CA ARG A 178 10.41 10.79 -5.91
C ARG A 178 11.73 11.31 -5.38
N ALA A 179 12.65 11.74 -6.24
CA ALA A 179 13.92 12.30 -5.81
C ALA A 179 13.75 13.67 -5.13
N GLN A 180 12.85 14.53 -5.64
CA GLN A 180 12.60 15.85 -5.05
C GLN A 180 11.70 15.80 -3.81
N SER A 181 10.92 14.74 -3.61
CA SER A 181 10.03 14.63 -2.45
C SER A 181 10.81 14.74 -1.13
N LEU A 182 12.02 14.18 -1.05
CA LEU A 182 12.87 14.30 0.13
C LEU A 182 13.21 15.76 0.48
N LYS A 183 13.48 16.60 -0.54
CA LYS A 183 13.75 18.02 -0.34
C LYS A 183 12.50 18.76 0.14
N LEU A 184 11.34 18.45 -0.43
CA LEU A 184 10.06 19.03 0.00
C LEU A 184 9.69 18.64 1.44
N GLN A 185 9.98 17.40 1.85
CA GLN A 185 9.75 16.93 3.22
C GLN A 185 10.60 17.67 4.26
N ALA A 186 11.80 18.11 3.88
CA ALA A 186 12.72 18.82 4.75
C ALA A 186 12.36 20.31 4.96
N LEU A 187 11.46 20.86 4.14
CA LEU A 187 11.02 22.24 4.29
C LEU A 187 10.19 22.43 5.56
N ASP A 188 10.15 23.65 6.07
CA ASP A 188 9.17 24.06 7.07
C ASP A 188 7.86 24.52 6.40
N THR A 189 6.89 24.90 7.24
CA THR A 189 5.59 25.39 6.77
C THR A 189 5.72 26.61 5.87
N ALA A 190 6.63 27.53 6.18
CA ALA A 190 6.85 28.73 5.39
C ALA A 190 7.39 28.39 3.98
N GLY A 191 8.36 27.48 3.90
CA GLY A 191 8.93 27.01 2.64
C GLY A 191 7.90 26.29 1.76
N ARG A 192 7.09 25.39 2.34
CA ARG A 192 6.01 24.72 1.59
C ARG A 192 4.97 25.70 1.07
N ARG A 193 4.54 26.64 1.92
CA ARG A 193 3.60 27.69 1.55
C ARG A 193 4.13 28.55 0.41
N ALA A 194 5.40 28.96 0.47
CA ALA A 194 6.03 29.78 -0.58
C ALA A 194 6.01 29.07 -1.93
N ILE A 195 6.26 27.76 -1.96
CA ILE A 195 6.20 26.95 -3.19
C ILE A 195 4.78 26.94 -3.77
N LEU A 196 3.76 26.68 -2.94
CA LEU A 196 2.37 26.68 -3.41
C LEU A 196 1.95 28.04 -3.98
N LEU A 197 2.35 29.14 -3.32
CA LEU A 197 2.07 30.49 -3.81
C LEU A 197 2.79 30.79 -5.13
N GLU A 198 4.05 30.36 -5.29
CA GLU A 198 4.78 30.54 -6.54
C GLU A 198 4.19 29.69 -7.68
N ILE A 199 3.69 28.48 -7.39
CA ILE A 199 2.94 27.67 -8.35
C ILE A 199 1.68 28.43 -8.81
N ALA A 200 0.88 28.94 -7.88
CA ALA A 200 -0.34 29.68 -8.21
C ALA A 200 -0.05 30.94 -9.04
N LYS A 201 1.00 31.68 -8.69
CA LYS A 201 1.47 32.87 -9.40
C LYS A 201 1.98 32.54 -10.80
N THR A 202 2.80 31.50 -10.94
CA THR A 202 3.34 31.04 -12.24
C THR A 202 2.21 30.56 -13.15
N LEU A 203 1.24 29.81 -12.61
CA LEU A 203 0.07 29.37 -13.35
C LEU A 203 -0.77 30.56 -13.85
N ALA A 204 -0.96 31.58 -13.02
CA ALA A 204 -1.70 32.78 -13.41
C ALA A 204 -0.95 33.62 -14.47
N ALA A 205 0.37 33.76 -14.34
CA ALA A 205 1.20 34.51 -15.29
C ALA A 205 1.21 33.89 -16.69
N ASN A 206 1.22 32.55 -16.76
CA ASN A 206 1.23 31.81 -18.04
C ASN A 206 -0.17 31.47 -18.57
N LYS A 207 -1.23 32.06 -17.99
CA LYS A 207 -2.63 31.77 -18.35
C LYS A 207 -2.89 31.85 -19.86
N ASN A 208 -2.42 32.91 -20.52
CA ASN A 208 -2.70 33.13 -21.93
C ASN A 208 -2.01 32.08 -22.81
N GLU A 209 -0.74 31.76 -22.51
CA GLU A 209 0.01 30.73 -23.21
C GLU A 209 -0.64 29.35 -23.08
N ILE A 210 -1.04 28.97 -21.86
CA ILE A 210 -1.75 27.70 -21.60
C ILE A 210 -3.05 27.62 -22.41
N LEU A 211 -3.81 28.71 -22.48
CA LEU A 211 -5.07 28.75 -23.22
C LEU A 211 -4.86 28.68 -24.73
N GLU A 212 -3.81 29.28 -25.28
CA GLU A 212 -3.50 29.16 -26.70
C GLU A 212 -3.07 27.73 -27.07
N VAL A 213 -2.15 27.13 -26.31
CA VAL A 213 -1.71 25.74 -26.55
C VAL A 213 -2.88 24.75 -26.40
N ASN A 214 -3.74 24.93 -25.39
CA ASN A 214 -4.89 24.04 -25.21
C ASN A 214 -5.91 24.12 -26.36
N LYS A 215 -6.01 25.25 -27.09
CA LYS A 215 -6.85 25.31 -28.31
C LYS A 215 -6.31 24.40 -29.40
N GLU A 216 -4.99 24.30 -29.53
CA GLU A 216 -4.35 23.40 -30.49
C GLU A 216 -4.59 21.93 -30.09
N ASP A 217 -4.45 21.61 -28.79
CA ASP A 217 -4.77 20.28 -28.26
C ASP A 217 -6.23 19.87 -28.52
N ILE A 218 -7.18 20.79 -28.32
CA ILE A 218 -8.60 20.53 -28.58
C ILE A 218 -8.84 20.28 -30.08
N LYS A 219 -8.18 21.03 -30.98
CA LYS A 219 -8.30 20.81 -32.44
C LYS A 219 -7.73 19.45 -32.83
N ALA A 220 -6.57 19.07 -32.30
CA ALA A 220 -5.98 17.75 -32.51
C ALA A 220 -6.87 16.63 -31.95
N ALA A 221 -7.46 16.84 -30.77
CA ALA A 221 -8.39 15.88 -30.16
C ALA A 221 -9.75 15.80 -30.88
N GLN A 222 -10.10 16.77 -31.72
CA GLN A 222 -11.27 16.72 -32.59
C GLN A 222 -11.01 15.90 -33.86
N SER A 223 -9.79 15.95 -34.40
CA SER A 223 -9.40 15.16 -35.58
C SER A 223 -9.14 13.69 -35.24
N MET A 224 -8.65 13.42 -34.03
CA MET A 224 -8.66 12.07 -33.45
C MET A 224 -10.10 11.74 -33.03
N LYS A 225 -10.60 10.51 -33.26
CA LYS A 225 -11.98 10.05 -32.93
C LYS A 225 -12.25 9.98 -31.42
N MET A 226 -11.90 11.01 -30.66
CA MET A 226 -11.95 11.06 -29.21
C MET A 226 -13.37 11.30 -28.71
N SER A 227 -13.77 10.58 -27.67
CA SER A 227 -15.13 10.67 -27.12
C SER A 227 -15.45 12.07 -26.57
N LYS A 228 -16.73 12.45 -26.59
CA LYS A 228 -17.20 13.75 -26.07
C LYS A 228 -16.87 13.97 -24.59
N SER A 229 -16.87 12.89 -23.79
CA SER A 229 -16.50 12.92 -22.37
C SER A 229 -15.01 13.28 -22.18
N MET A 230 -14.12 12.60 -22.90
CA MET A 230 -12.68 12.85 -22.82
C MET A 230 -12.30 14.24 -23.29
N ARG A 231 -12.95 14.74 -24.37
CA ARG A 231 -12.76 16.13 -24.82
C ARG A 231 -13.12 17.15 -23.74
N LYS A 232 -14.19 16.91 -22.97
CA LYS A 232 -14.60 17.82 -21.88
C LYS A 232 -13.58 17.87 -20.73
N ARG A 233 -12.85 16.77 -20.50
CA ARG A 233 -11.75 16.71 -19.52
C ARG A 233 -10.51 17.47 -20.00
N LEU A 234 -10.22 17.44 -21.31
CA LEU A 234 -9.08 18.14 -21.93
C LEU A 234 -9.24 19.66 -21.96
N VAL A 235 -10.48 20.17 -22.08
CA VAL A 235 -10.74 21.61 -22.19
C VAL A 235 -10.22 22.36 -20.96
N MET A 236 -9.32 23.31 -21.17
CA MET A 236 -8.89 24.31 -20.21
C MET A 236 -9.54 25.64 -20.56
N ASP A 237 -10.16 26.31 -19.59
CA ASP A 237 -10.75 27.63 -19.78
C ASP A 237 -10.24 28.61 -18.72
N ALA A 238 -10.47 29.90 -18.96
CA ALA A 238 -10.00 30.96 -18.07
C ALA A 238 -10.52 30.80 -16.62
N LYS A 239 -11.74 30.28 -16.47
CA LYS A 239 -12.38 30.06 -15.17
C LYS A 239 -11.77 28.86 -14.43
N LYS A 240 -11.43 27.78 -15.15
CA LYS A 240 -10.71 26.62 -14.60
C LYS A 240 -9.34 27.02 -14.07
N ILE A 241 -8.57 27.78 -14.84
CA ILE A 241 -7.26 28.28 -14.40
C ILE A 241 -7.41 29.15 -13.16
N GLU A 242 -8.38 30.07 -13.15
CA GLU A 242 -8.65 30.91 -11.98
C GLU A 242 -9.04 30.08 -10.74
N ASN A 243 -9.88 29.06 -10.93
CA ASN A 243 -10.26 28.15 -9.85
C ASN A 243 -9.07 27.33 -9.33
N LEU A 244 -8.17 26.87 -10.20
CA LEU A 244 -6.94 26.18 -9.80
C LEU A 244 -6.04 27.10 -8.99
N CYS A 245 -5.78 28.32 -9.45
CA CYS A 245 -4.99 29.32 -8.72
C CYS A 245 -5.60 29.61 -7.34
N LYS A 246 -6.93 29.81 -7.26
CA LYS A 246 -7.63 30.01 -6.00
C LYS A 246 -7.50 28.81 -5.06
N GLY A 247 -7.71 27.59 -5.57
CA GLY A 247 -7.59 26.37 -4.77
C GLY A 247 -6.18 26.16 -4.21
N ILE A 248 -5.14 26.35 -5.04
CA ILE A 248 -3.75 26.23 -4.60
C ILE A 248 -3.42 27.30 -3.54
N THR A 249 -3.87 28.55 -3.76
CA THR A 249 -3.66 29.65 -2.81
C THR A 249 -4.39 29.39 -1.48
N GLN A 250 -5.59 28.81 -1.55
CA GLN A 250 -6.34 28.42 -0.36
C GLN A 250 -5.59 27.35 0.44
N ILE A 251 -5.15 26.26 -0.20
CA ILE A 251 -4.34 25.20 0.44
C ILE A 251 -3.07 25.78 1.07
N ALA A 252 -2.44 26.77 0.42
CA ALA A 252 -1.26 27.44 0.95
C ALA A 252 -1.52 28.28 2.21
N ASN A 253 -2.76 28.69 2.44
CA ASN A 253 -3.17 29.50 3.59
C ASN A 253 -3.85 28.70 4.69
N ASP A 254 -4.31 27.48 4.40
CA ASP A 254 -4.86 26.56 5.38
C ASP A 254 -3.78 26.09 6.37
N GLU A 255 -4.21 25.49 7.48
CA GLU A 255 -3.29 24.92 8.48
C GLU A 255 -2.45 23.80 7.85
N ASP A 256 -1.13 23.86 8.06
CA ASP A 256 -0.21 22.87 7.50
C ASP A 256 -0.45 21.51 8.15
N PRO A 257 -0.89 20.49 7.39
CA PRO A 257 -1.23 19.21 7.97
C PRO A 257 -0.01 18.37 8.38
N ILE A 258 1.22 18.80 8.06
CA ILE A 258 2.45 18.04 8.28
C ILE A 258 3.11 18.42 9.61
N GLY A 259 3.58 17.42 10.36
CA GLY A 259 4.31 17.61 11.62
C GLY A 259 3.41 17.91 12.82
N GLN A 260 2.09 17.84 12.64
CA GLN A 260 1.09 18.09 13.67
C GLN A 260 1.13 16.97 14.71
N LEU A 261 1.15 17.35 16.00
CA LEU A 261 1.13 16.40 17.10
C LEU A 261 -0.26 15.76 17.20
N VAL A 262 -0.33 14.45 16.96
CA VAL A 262 -1.57 13.66 17.06
C VAL A 262 -1.74 13.15 18.49
N SER A 263 -0.68 12.63 19.08
CA SER A 263 -0.70 12.12 20.46
C SER A 263 0.70 12.08 21.07
N ALA A 264 0.76 12.04 22.41
CA ALA A 264 1.99 11.87 23.16
C ALA A 264 1.78 10.78 24.23
N THR A 265 2.80 9.98 24.49
CA THR A 265 2.77 8.95 25.55
C THR A 265 4.13 8.84 26.20
N GLU A 266 4.18 8.94 27.52
CA GLU A 266 5.40 8.70 28.29
C GLU A 266 5.56 7.20 28.54
N LEU A 267 6.60 6.58 27.97
CA LEU A 267 6.90 5.15 28.13
C LEU A 267 7.64 4.85 29.44
N SER A 268 8.51 5.77 29.83
CA SER A 268 9.30 5.74 31.06
C SER A 268 9.71 7.16 31.43
N LYS A 269 10.19 7.36 32.65
CA LYS A 269 10.67 8.68 33.13
C LYS A 269 11.59 9.33 32.08
N LYS A 270 11.16 10.47 31.54
CA LYS A 270 11.86 11.26 30.48
C LYS A 270 11.90 10.64 29.07
N LEU A 271 11.17 9.56 28.80
CA LEU A 271 11.01 8.98 27.46
C LEU A 271 9.59 9.22 26.97
N ILE A 272 9.38 10.30 26.22
CA ILE A 272 8.09 10.67 25.66
C ILE A 272 8.10 10.37 24.16
N LEU A 273 7.19 9.52 23.72
CA LEU A 273 6.91 9.30 22.31
C LEU A 273 5.90 10.33 21.83
N HIS A 274 6.20 10.98 20.71
CA HIS A 274 5.29 11.88 20.02
C HIS A 274 4.86 11.25 18.71
N GLN A 275 3.56 11.03 18.54
CA GLN A 275 2.96 10.67 17.27
C GLN A 275 2.68 11.97 16.51
N LYS A 276 3.31 12.13 15.34
CA LYS A 276 3.12 13.30 14.49
C LYS A 276 2.61 12.89 13.12
N THR A 277 1.86 13.77 12.46
CA THR A 277 1.52 13.59 11.05
C THR A 277 2.78 13.67 10.19
N VAL A 278 2.87 12.80 9.20
CA VAL A 278 3.99 12.73 8.26
C VAL A 278 3.47 12.81 6.83
N PRO A 279 4.27 13.33 5.88
CA PRO A 279 3.87 13.38 4.48
C PRO A 279 3.72 11.97 3.91
N ILE A 280 2.65 11.73 3.15
CA ILE A 280 2.36 10.44 2.49
C ILE A 280 3.41 10.10 1.41
N GLY A 281 4.13 11.10 0.90
CA GLY A 281 5.13 10.95 -0.15
C GLY A 281 4.57 11.31 -1.53
N VAL A 282 5.03 10.63 -2.57
CA VAL A 282 4.59 10.85 -3.96
C VAL A 282 3.51 9.84 -4.30
N LEU A 283 2.36 10.32 -4.76
CA LEU A 283 1.26 9.51 -5.24
C LEU A 283 1.10 9.69 -6.75
N LEU A 284 1.03 8.58 -7.48
CA LEU A 284 0.56 8.57 -8.86
C LEU A 284 -0.95 8.31 -8.86
N ILE A 285 -1.72 9.27 -9.36
CA ILE A 285 -3.18 9.16 -9.45
C ILE A 285 -3.54 9.09 -10.94
N ILE A 286 -4.25 8.03 -11.32
CA ILE A 286 -4.75 7.83 -12.68
C ILE A 286 -6.27 7.97 -12.63
N PHE A 287 -6.82 8.90 -13.40
CA PHE A 287 -8.27 9.06 -13.56
C PHE A 287 -8.68 8.37 -14.86
N GLU A 288 -9.52 7.34 -14.74
CA GLU A 288 -10.19 6.67 -15.86
C GLU A 288 -11.39 7.46 -16.41
#